data_AF-Q65Z15-F1
#
_entry.id   AF-Q65Z15-F1
#
_cell.length_a   1.000
_cell.length_b   1.000
_cell.length_c   1.000
_cell.angle_alpha   90.00
_cell.angle_beta   90.00
_cell.angle_gamma   90.00
#
_symmetry.space_group_name_H-M   'P 1'
#
loop_
_entity.id
_entity.type
_entity.pdbx_description
1 polymer ?
#
loop_
_entity_poly.entity_id
_entity_poly.type
_entity_poly.pdbx_seq_one_letter_code
_entity_poly.pdbx_strand_id
1 'polypeptide(L)'
;MRAQPPPRTLLSLALALLFLSMSWAKRGCSSSSPKLLSQLKSQANITGNTASLLEPYILHQNLNTLTLRAACTEHPVAFPSEDMLRQLSKPDFLSTVHATLGRVWHQLGAFRQQFPKIQDFPELERARQNIQGIRNNVYCMARLLHPPLEIPEPTQADSGTSRPTTTAPGIFQIKIDSCRFLWGYHRFMGSVGRVFEEWGDGSRRSRRHSPLWAWLKGDHRIRPSRSSQSAMLRSLVPR
;
A
#
# COMPACT_ATOMS: atom_id res chain seq x y z
N MET A 1 43.95 -4.99 -27.52
CA MET A 1 42.90 -5.62 -28.34
C MET A 1 41.69 -5.86 -27.44
N ARG A 2 40.56 -5.19 -27.69
CA ARG A 2 39.31 -5.45 -26.94
C ARG A 2 38.65 -6.67 -27.58
N ALA A 3 38.75 -7.82 -26.93
CA ALA A 3 38.09 -9.03 -27.40
C ALA A 3 36.57 -8.85 -27.28
N GLN A 4 35.88 -8.68 -28.41
CA GLN A 4 34.43 -8.77 -28.42
C GLN A 4 34.06 -10.26 -28.27
N PRO A 5 33.31 -10.64 -27.23
CA PRO A 5 32.90 -12.03 -27.07
C PRO A 5 31.94 -12.41 -28.21
N PRO A 6 32.01 -13.65 -28.72
CA PRO A 6 31.21 -14.07 -29.86
C PRO A 6 29.71 -13.97 -29.57
N PRO A 7 28.86 -13.66 -30.57
CA PRO A 7 27.44 -13.38 -30.37
C PRO A 7 26.66 -14.53 -29.71
N ARG A 8 27.13 -15.77 -29.85
CA ARG A 8 26.52 -16.95 -29.20
C ARG A 8 26.67 -16.96 -27.67
N THR A 9 27.78 -16.46 -27.11
CA THR A 9 27.95 -16.40 -25.65
C THR A 9 27.07 -15.33 -25.02
N LEU A 10 26.84 -14.19 -25.70
CA LEU A 10 25.94 -13.15 -25.18
C LEU A 10 24.48 -13.62 -25.14
N LEU A 11 24.00 -14.31 -26.17
CA LEU A 11 22.63 -14.85 -26.16
C LEU A 11 22.46 -15.92 -25.08
N SER A 12 23.43 -16.82 -24.93
CA SER A 12 23.42 -17.85 -23.88
C SER A 12 23.45 -17.24 -22.48
N LEU A 13 24.28 -16.21 -22.25
CA LEU A 13 24.34 -15.51 -20.98
C LEU A 13 23.04 -14.74 -20.69
N ALA A 14 22.48 -14.05 -21.70
CA ALA A 14 21.20 -13.35 -21.58
C ALA A 14 20.06 -14.33 -21.27
N LEU A 15 19.99 -15.47 -21.97
CA LEU A 15 19.03 -16.53 -21.69
C LEU A 15 19.24 -17.10 -20.28
N ALA A 16 20.48 -17.40 -19.88
CA ALA A 16 20.77 -17.88 -18.53
C ALA A 16 20.35 -16.87 -17.45
N LEU A 17 20.59 -15.57 -17.67
CA LEU A 17 20.15 -14.49 -16.78
C LEU A 17 18.62 -14.38 -16.74
N LEU A 18 17.92 -14.55 -17.88
CA LEU A 18 16.46 -14.60 -17.95
C LEU A 18 15.88 -15.85 -17.26
N PHE A 19 16.53 -17.01 -17.37
CA PHE A 19 16.12 -18.23 -16.66
C PHE A 19 16.41 -18.15 -15.16
N LEU A 20 17.52 -17.53 -14.76
CA LEU A 20 17.84 -17.25 -13.36
C LEU A 20 16.84 -16.27 -12.76
N SER A 21 16.45 -15.20 -13.47
CA SER A 21 15.44 -14.26 -12.99
C SER A 21 14.05 -14.90 -12.89
N MET A 22 13.66 -15.73 -13.87
CA MET A 22 12.40 -16.48 -13.84
C MET A 22 12.35 -17.54 -12.72
N SER A 23 13.47 -18.22 -12.45
CA SER A 23 13.55 -19.23 -11.39
C SER A 23 13.58 -18.59 -10.00
N TRP A 24 14.19 -17.42 -9.84
CA TRP A 24 14.09 -16.62 -8.61
C TRP A 24 12.65 -16.15 -8.36
N ALA A 25 11.95 -15.71 -9.41
CA ALA A 25 10.55 -15.29 -9.31
C ALA A 25 9.59 -16.44 -8.95
N LYS A 26 9.86 -17.68 -9.41
CA LYS A 26 9.06 -18.85 -9.05
C LYS A 26 9.41 -19.46 -7.68
N ARG A 27 10.65 -19.35 -7.20
CA ARG A 27 11.04 -19.89 -5.87
C ARG A 27 10.49 -19.10 -4.69
N GLY A 28 10.07 -17.85 -4.87
CA GLY A 28 9.75 -16.96 -3.75
C GLY A 28 8.50 -17.32 -2.92
N CYS A 29 7.52 -18.00 -3.52
CA CYS A 29 6.23 -18.28 -2.87
C CYS A 29 5.99 -19.79 -2.73
N SER A 30 6.59 -20.41 -1.71
CA SER A 30 6.48 -21.86 -1.46
C SER A 30 5.59 -22.22 -0.28
N SER A 31 4.98 -21.24 0.39
CA SER A 31 4.11 -21.44 1.56
C SER A 31 2.66 -21.75 1.14
N SER A 32 1.99 -22.60 1.91
CA SER A 32 0.54 -22.82 1.76
C SER A 32 -0.26 -21.60 2.24
N SER A 33 -1.48 -21.40 1.72
CA SER A 33 -2.33 -20.27 2.12
C SER A 33 -2.56 -20.18 3.64
N PRO A 34 -2.84 -21.28 4.38
CA PRO A 34 -3.01 -21.18 5.83
C PRO A 34 -1.73 -20.76 6.56
N LYS A 35 -0.58 -21.32 6.17
CA LYS A 35 0.72 -20.97 6.77
C LYS A 35 1.08 -19.51 6.50
N LEU A 36 0.86 -19.05 5.28
CA LEU A 36 1.14 -17.68 4.90
C LEU A 36 0.20 -16.69 5.57
N LEU A 37 -1.07 -17.04 5.76
CA LEU A 37 -2.02 -16.22 6.52
C LEU A 37 -1.58 -16.10 7.98
N SER A 38 -1.18 -17.22 8.60
CA SER A 38 -0.64 -17.20 9.97
C SER A 38 0.60 -16.31 10.11
N GLN A 39 1.52 -16.37 9.13
CA GLN A 39 2.67 -15.47 9.08
C GLN A 39 2.26 -14.01 8.96
N LEU A 40 1.32 -13.68 8.07
CA LEU A 40 0.81 -12.32 7.88
C LEU A 40 0.12 -11.78 9.14
N LYS A 41 -0.69 -12.61 9.83
CA LYS A 41 -1.29 -12.28 11.13
C LYS A 41 -0.22 -11.93 12.16
N SER A 42 0.77 -12.81 12.34
CA SER A 42 1.87 -12.62 13.29
C SER A 42 2.68 -11.37 12.98
N GLN A 43 3.06 -11.17 11.71
CA GLN A 43 3.78 -9.99 11.26
C GLN A 43 2.99 -8.70 11.49
N ALA A 44 1.69 -8.70 11.18
CA ALA A 44 0.83 -7.55 11.41
C ALA A 44 0.67 -7.23 12.90
N ASN A 45 0.56 -8.24 13.75
CA ASN A 45 0.47 -8.07 15.20
C ASN A 45 1.77 -7.45 15.78
N ILE A 46 2.93 -8.01 15.42
CA ILE A 46 4.24 -7.48 15.85
C ILE A 46 4.42 -6.05 15.37
N THR A 47 4.07 -5.78 14.12
CA THR A 47 4.26 -4.47 13.49
C THR A 47 3.23 -3.45 13.94
N GLY A 48 2.03 -3.87 14.35
CA GLY A 48 1.01 -3.00 14.92
C GLY A 48 1.30 -2.58 16.37
N ASN A 49 2.23 -3.28 17.05
CA ASN A 49 2.71 -2.88 18.36
C ASN A 49 3.67 -1.69 18.24
N THR A 50 3.32 -0.57 18.85
CA THR A 50 4.08 0.70 18.81
C THR A 50 5.50 0.56 19.36
N ALA A 51 5.74 -0.41 20.25
CA ALA A 51 7.08 -0.71 20.79
C ALA A 51 8.08 -1.16 19.71
N SER A 52 7.60 -1.62 18.54
CA SER A 52 8.48 -2.07 17.46
C SER A 52 9.17 -0.94 16.69
N LEU A 53 8.66 0.30 16.75
CA LEU A 53 9.26 1.44 16.04
C LEU A 53 8.88 2.82 16.60
N LEU A 54 7.62 3.04 16.98
CA LEU A 54 7.14 4.37 17.40
C LEU A 54 7.67 4.76 18.78
N GLU A 55 7.57 3.88 19.79
CA GLU A 55 8.09 4.21 21.13
C GLU A 55 9.61 4.43 21.11
N PRO A 56 10.42 3.58 20.43
CA PRO A 56 11.84 3.88 20.21
C PRO A 56 12.07 5.24 19.55
N TYR A 57 11.27 5.61 18.54
CA TYR A 57 11.38 6.92 17.88
C TYR A 57 11.09 8.08 18.84
N ILE A 58 10.01 7.98 19.63
CA ILE A 58 9.63 8.99 20.63
C ILE A 58 10.75 9.23 21.63
N LEU A 59 11.34 8.15 22.14
CA LEU A 59 12.45 8.22 23.09
C LEU A 59 13.69 8.83 22.44
N HIS A 60 14.08 8.33 21.27
CA HIS A 60 15.26 8.79 20.55
C HIS A 60 15.17 10.27 20.17
N GLN A 61 13.98 10.75 19.82
CA GLN A 61 13.75 12.14 19.42
C GLN A 61 13.44 13.09 20.58
N ASN A 62 13.48 12.61 21.83
CA ASN A 62 13.12 13.36 23.03
C ASN A 62 11.69 13.93 23.00
N LEU A 63 10.74 13.16 22.45
CA LEU A 63 9.32 13.51 22.39
C LEU A 63 8.52 12.90 23.56
N ASN A 64 9.19 12.57 24.67
CA ASN A 64 8.64 11.72 25.72
C ASN A 64 7.71 12.43 26.72
N THR A 65 7.57 13.76 26.66
CA THR A 65 6.63 14.47 27.53
C THR A 65 5.18 14.16 27.12
N LEU A 66 4.24 14.25 28.06
CA LEU A 66 2.82 13.96 27.80
C LEU A 66 2.28 14.78 26.61
N THR A 67 2.60 16.08 26.56
CA THR A 67 2.19 16.99 25.48
C THR A 67 2.74 16.56 24.12
N LEU A 68 4.01 16.16 24.05
CA LEU A 68 4.64 15.76 22.78
C LEU A 68 4.14 14.38 22.32
N ARG A 69 3.91 13.45 23.26
CA ARG A 69 3.25 12.17 22.97
C ARG A 69 1.83 12.37 22.43
N ALA A 70 1.06 13.30 22.99
CA ALA A 70 -0.27 13.65 22.48
C ALA A 70 -0.19 14.23 21.06
N ALA A 71 0.78 15.11 20.79
CA ALA A 71 1.00 15.68 19.46
C ALA A 71 1.26 14.62 18.37
N CYS A 72 1.83 13.45 18.73
CA CYS A 72 2.03 12.33 17.81
C CYS A 72 0.73 11.60 17.41
N THR A 73 -0.34 11.73 18.18
CA THR A 73 -1.63 11.05 17.91
C THR A 73 -2.68 11.99 17.32
N GLU A 74 -2.50 13.29 17.53
CA GLU A 74 -3.30 14.34 16.91
C GLU A 74 -3.05 14.42 15.40
N HIS A 75 -4.13 14.46 14.61
CA HIS A 75 -4.09 14.63 13.14
C HIS A 75 -3.16 13.62 12.46
N PRO A 76 -3.44 12.32 12.58
CA PRO A 76 -2.60 11.30 11.98
C PRO A 76 -2.58 11.44 10.45
N VAL A 77 -1.43 11.13 9.86
CA VAL A 77 -1.32 10.99 8.41
C VAL A 77 -2.37 9.98 7.94
N ALA A 78 -3.00 10.25 6.80
CA ALA A 78 -4.08 9.41 6.29
C ALA A 78 -3.57 8.01 5.90
N PHE A 79 -4.07 7.00 6.60
CA PHE A 79 -3.96 5.58 6.25
C PHE A 79 -5.36 4.99 6.05
N PRO A 80 -5.50 3.90 5.26
CA PRO A 80 -6.76 3.17 5.17
C PRO A 80 -7.28 2.78 6.56
N SER A 81 -8.51 3.14 6.87
CA SER A 81 -9.16 2.76 8.12
C SER A 81 -9.54 1.29 8.12
N GLU A 82 -9.78 0.72 9.29
CA GLU A 82 -10.24 -0.66 9.43
C GLU A 82 -11.54 -0.93 8.66
N ASP A 83 -12.50 -0.01 8.76
CA ASP A 83 -13.80 -0.15 8.10
C ASP A 83 -13.65 -0.10 6.58
N MET A 84 -12.74 0.73 6.06
CA MET A 84 -12.39 0.71 4.64
C MET A 84 -11.80 -0.65 4.26
N LEU A 85 -10.80 -1.13 5.01
CA LEU A 85 -10.13 -2.41 4.73
C LEU A 85 -11.08 -3.61 4.78
N ARG A 86 -12.06 -3.60 5.70
CA ARG A 86 -13.09 -4.65 5.81
C ARG A 86 -14.03 -4.70 4.60
N GLN A 87 -14.31 -3.56 3.99
CA GLN A 87 -15.20 -3.46 2.83
C GLN A 87 -14.55 -3.95 1.52
N LEU A 88 -13.23 -4.08 1.50
CA LEU A 88 -12.50 -4.55 0.32
C LEU A 88 -12.71 -6.04 0.09
N SER A 89 -12.72 -6.42 -1.20
CA SER A 89 -12.54 -7.82 -1.59
C SER A 89 -11.17 -8.33 -1.12
N LYS A 90 -10.97 -9.65 -1.01
CA LYS A 90 -9.65 -10.19 -0.62
C LYS A 90 -8.51 -9.70 -1.55
N PRO A 91 -8.68 -9.69 -2.89
CA PRO A 91 -7.67 -9.11 -3.79
C PRO A 91 -7.40 -7.63 -3.55
N ASP A 92 -8.46 -6.81 -3.46
CA ASP A 92 -8.30 -5.36 -3.31
C ASP A 92 -7.67 -5.02 -1.96
N PHE A 93 -7.99 -5.78 -0.92
CA PHE A 93 -7.36 -5.69 0.38
C PHE A 93 -5.84 -5.94 0.27
N LEU A 94 -5.43 -7.06 -0.35
CA LEU A 94 -4.00 -7.39 -0.49
C LEU A 94 -3.26 -6.36 -1.35
N SER A 95 -3.87 -5.89 -2.45
CA SER A 95 -3.31 -4.84 -3.29
C SER A 95 -3.13 -3.53 -2.51
N THR A 96 -4.15 -3.12 -1.76
CA THR A 96 -4.13 -1.92 -0.91
C THR A 96 -3.04 -2.02 0.15
N VAL A 97 -2.92 -3.18 0.82
CA VAL A 97 -1.87 -3.42 1.83
C VAL A 97 -0.49 -3.37 1.19
N HIS A 98 -0.29 -4.05 0.07
CA HIS A 98 1.00 -4.07 -0.63
C HIS A 98 1.45 -2.67 -1.07
N ALA A 99 0.54 -1.88 -1.66
CA ALA A 99 0.82 -0.51 -2.11
C ALA A 99 1.08 0.43 -0.93
N THR A 100 0.28 0.33 0.13
CA THR A 100 0.44 1.16 1.34
C THR A 100 1.77 0.87 2.03
N LEU A 101 2.13 -0.40 2.16
CA LEU A 101 3.44 -0.80 2.67
C LEU A 101 4.59 -0.33 1.76
N GLY A 102 4.40 -0.29 0.44
CA GLY A 102 5.35 0.32 -0.48
C GLY A 102 5.60 1.79 -0.16
N ARG A 103 4.53 2.58 0.01
CA ARG A 103 4.64 4.00 0.40
C ARG A 103 5.33 4.16 1.76
N VAL A 104 4.97 3.33 2.74
CA VAL A 104 5.62 3.37 4.07
C VAL A 104 7.09 3.05 3.97
N TRP A 105 7.44 2.01 3.21
CA TRP A 105 8.82 1.65 2.97
C TRP A 105 9.59 2.84 2.38
N HIS A 106 9.08 3.52 1.36
CA HIS A 106 9.75 4.71 0.82
C HIS A 106 9.89 5.83 1.85
N GLN A 107 8.83 6.13 2.61
CA GLN A 107 8.85 7.20 3.62
C GLN A 107 9.86 6.92 4.75
N LEU A 108 9.95 5.68 5.25
CA LEU A 108 10.98 5.32 6.23
C LEU A 108 12.41 5.45 5.65
N GLY A 109 12.56 5.37 4.33
CA GLY A 109 13.83 5.62 3.66
C GLY A 109 14.21 7.09 3.69
N ALA A 110 13.24 7.97 3.46
CA ALA A 110 13.43 9.41 3.58
C ALA A 110 13.78 9.82 5.02
N PHE A 111 13.23 9.14 6.04
CA PHE A 111 13.55 9.41 7.44
C PHE A 111 15.04 9.25 7.76
N ARG A 112 15.78 8.41 7.04
CA ARG A 112 17.23 8.27 7.23
C ARG A 112 17.98 9.59 7.10
N GLN A 113 17.47 10.53 6.30
CA GLN A 113 18.05 11.86 6.14
C GLN A 113 17.92 12.73 7.40
N GLN A 114 17.01 12.38 8.31
CA GLN A 114 16.83 13.06 9.61
C GLN A 114 17.82 12.58 10.68
N PHE A 115 18.50 11.45 10.44
CA PHE A 115 19.44 10.86 11.39
C PHE A 115 20.88 11.03 10.87
N PRO A 116 21.76 11.76 11.59
CA PRO A 116 23.13 11.97 11.18
C PRO A 116 23.89 10.66 10.94
N LYS A 117 23.60 9.63 11.74
CA LYS A 117 24.09 8.26 11.52
C LYS A 117 22.93 7.28 11.65
N ILE A 118 22.75 6.41 10.66
CA ILE A 118 21.73 5.35 10.69
C ILE A 118 21.90 4.42 11.90
N GLN A 119 23.14 4.24 12.36
CA GLN A 119 23.46 3.45 13.55
C GLN A 119 22.80 4.00 14.83
N ASP A 120 22.39 5.28 14.82
CA ASP A 120 21.75 5.90 15.97
C ASP A 120 20.31 5.39 16.18
N PHE A 121 19.69 4.80 15.14
CA PHE A 121 18.30 4.31 15.19
C PHE A 121 18.08 3.01 14.39
N PRO A 122 18.60 1.86 14.86
CA PRO A 122 18.56 0.58 14.15
C PRO A 122 17.14 0.03 13.93
N GLU A 123 16.16 0.43 14.75
CA GLU A 123 14.75 0.07 14.61
C GLU A 123 14.18 0.48 13.26
N LEU A 124 14.66 1.59 12.69
CA LEU A 124 14.21 2.08 11.38
C LEU A 124 14.56 1.10 10.26
N GLU A 125 15.80 0.61 10.22
CA GLU A 125 16.23 -0.36 9.21
C GLU A 125 15.56 -1.72 9.42
N ARG A 126 15.41 -2.16 10.67
CA ARG A 126 14.67 -3.37 11.00
C ARG A 126 13.22 -3.28 10.51
N ALA A 127 12.55 -2.13 10.73
CA ALA A 127 11.20 -1.92 10.25
C ALA A 127 11.10 -1.95 8.72
N ARG A 128 12.05 -1.34 8.00
CA ARG A 128 12.11 -1.39 6.53
C ARG A 128 12.25 -2.83 6.01
N GLN A 129 13.12 -3.62 6.62
CA GLN A 129 13.31 -5.03 6.27
C GLN A 129 12.05 -5.85 6.56
N ASN A 130 11.42 -5.63 7.72
CA ASN A 130 10.16 -6.28 8.08
C ASN A 130 9.05 -5.94 7.07
N ILE A 131 8.90 -4.66 6.70
CA ILE A 131 7.94 -4.23 5.68
C ILE A 131 8.19 -4.95 4.35
N GLN A 132 9.44 -5.05 3.91
CA GLN A 132 9.77 -5.76 2.68
C GLN A 132 9.37 -7.24 2.76
N GLY A 133 9.63 -7.90 3.89
CA GLY A 133 9.19 -9.27 4.13
C GLY A 133 7.67 -9.43 4.11
N ILE A 134 6.93 -8.51 4.73
CA ILE A 134 5.46 -8.51 4.71
C ILE A 134 4.95 -8.31 3.29
N ARG A 135 5.50 -7.36 2.53
CA ARG A 135 5.12 -7.12 1.13
C ARG A 135 5.27 -8.38 0.28
N ASN A 136 6.38 -9.09 0.43
CA ASN A 136 6.61 -10.35 -0.26
C ASN A 136 5.55 -11.41 0.13
N ASN A 137 5.22 -11.52 1.42
CA ASN A 137 4.18 -12.44 1.88
C ASN A 137 2.78 -12.06 1.36
N VAL A 138 2.44 -10.77 1.33
CA VAL A 138 1.18 -10.27 0.75
C VAL A 138 1.12 -10.59 -0.75
N TYR A 139 2.22 -10.36 -1.48
CA TYR A 139 2.34 -10.73 -2.89
C TYR A 139 2.12 -12.24 -3.10
N CYS A 140 2.75 -13.08 -2.28
CA CYS A 140 2.58 -14.53 -2.35
C CYS A 140 1.13 -14.95 -2.04
N MET A 141 0.48 -14.32 -1.05
CA MET A 141 -0.92 -14.60 -0.72
C MET A 141 -1.83 -14.22 -1.88
N ALA A 142 -1.58 -13.07 -2.51
CA ALA A 142 -2.33 -12.61 -3.66
C ALA A 142 -2.25 -13.61 -4.82
N ARG A 143 -1.03 -14.12 -5.12
CA ARG A 143 -0.82 -15.16 -6.14
C ARG A 143 -1.52 -16.48 -5.83
N LEU A 144 -1.59 -16.89 -4.56
CA LEU A 144 -2.29 -18.12 -4.17
C LEU A 144 -3.80 -17.99 -4.30
N LEU A 145 -4.35 -16.81 -4.03
CA LEU A 145 -5.79 -16.57 -4.11
C LEU A 145 -6.27 -16.33 -5.55
N HIS A 146 -5.44 -15.73 -6.41
CA HIS A 146 -5.78 -15.40 -7.80
C HIS A 146 -4.57 -15.58 -8.73
N PRO A 147 -4.55 -16.62 -9.57
CA PRO A 147 -3.62 -16.72 -10.69
C PRO A 147 -4.23 -16.10 -11.96
N PRO A 148 -3.55 -15.17 -12.68
CA PRO A 148 -2.49 -14.23 -12.30
C PRO A 148 -3.07 -12.81 -12.10
N LEU A 149 -2.87 -12.21 -10.93
CA LEU A 149 -3.07 -10.76 -10.76
C LEU A 149 -2.05 -10.00 -11.62
N GLU A 150 -2.53 -9.22 -12.59
CA GLU A 150 -1.86 -7.97 -12.94
C GLU A 150 -1.87 -7.13 -11.66
N ILE A 151 -0.79 -7.21 -10.90
CA ILE A 151 -0.51 -6.17 -9.91
C ILE A 151 -0.12 -4.98 -10.77
N PRO A 152 -0.93 -3.91 -10.82
CA PRO A 152 -0.49 -2.72 -11.52
C PRO A 152 0.84 -2.33 -10.87
N GLU A 153 1.88 -2.27 -11.69
CA GLU A 153 3.07 -1.51 -11.32
C GLU A 153 2.56 -0.16 -10.81
N PRO A 154 2.96 0.29 -9.62
CA PRO A 154 2.35 1.46 -9.01
C PRO A 154 2.43 2.59 -10.04
N THR A 155 1.27 2.97 -10.58
CA THR A 155 1.13 4.19 -11.35
C THR A 155 1.77 5.23 -10.46
N GLN A 156 2.91 5.79 -10.89
CA GLN A 156 3.42 6.96 -10.24
C GLN A 156 2.24 7.92 -10.26
N ALA A 157 1.67 8.18 -9.09
CA ALA A 157 0.73 9.26 -8.98
C ALA A 157 1.54 10.45 -9.44
N ASP A 158 1.23 10.93 -10.66
CA ASP A 158 1.78 12.16 -11.18
C ASP A 158 1.62 13.15 -10.04
N SER A 159 2.76 13.59 -9.53
CA SER A 159 2.84 14.57 -8.47
C SER A 159 2.50 15.92 -9.08
N GLY A 160 1.26 16.04 -9.56
CA GLY A 160 0.58 17.28 -9.85
C GLY A 160 0.27 17.97 -8.53
N THR A 161 1.32 18.38 -7.83
CA THR A 161 1.21 19.29 -6.71
C THR A 161 2.01 20.52 -7.08
N SER A 162 1.28 21.52 -7.55
CA SER A 162 1.68 22.92 -7.55
C SER A 162 2.44 23.18 -6.26
N ARG A 163 3.76 23.40 -6.34
CA ARG A 163 4.62 23.64 -5.17
C ARG A 163 4.09 24.88 -4.46
N PRO A 164 3.39 24.77 -3.33
CA PRO A 164 3.17 25.95 -2.53
C PRO A 164 4.55 26.35 -2.03
N THR A 165 4.83 27.64 -2.01
CA THR A 165 6.03 28.20 -1.41
C THR A 165 5.95 28.03 0.10
N THR A 166 5.99 26.79 0.57
CA THR A 166 5.96 26.45 1.98
C THR A 166 7.40 26.52 2.47
N THR A 167 7.65 27.45 3.38
CA THR A 167 8.87 27.49 4.18
C THR A 167 9.18 26.09 4.68
N ALA A 168 10.42 25.62 4.47
CA ALA A 168 10.82 24.30 4.92
C ALA A 168 10.47 24.15 6.41
N PRO A 169 9.72 23.11 6.81
CA PRO A 169 9.32 22.94 8.19
C PRO A 169 10.57 22.84 9.07
N GLY A 170 10.53 23.49 10.23
CA GLY A 170 11.61 23.40 11.20
C GLY A 170 11.84 21.94 11.64
N ILE A 171 13.05 21.63 12.09
CA ILE A 171 13.45 20.28 12.53
C ILE A 171 12.46 19.69 13.55
N PHE A 172 11.97 20.52 14.48
CA PHE A 172 10.99 20.09 15.47
C PHE A 172 9.67 19.64 14.83
N GLN A 173 9.15 20.37 13.84
CA GLN A 173 7.92 20.00 13.14
C GLN A 173 8.10 18.69 12.36
N ILE A 174 9.26 18.50 11.72
CA ILE A 174 9.61 17.25 11.03
C ILE A 174 9.58 16.05 12.00
N LYS A 175 10.03 16.23 13.24
CA LYS A 175 9.98 15.18 14.27
C LYS A 175 8.54 14.81 14.63
N ILE A 176 7.68 15.81 14.83
CA ILE A 176 6.27 15.60 15.14
C ILE A 176 5.53 14.94 13.97
N ASP A 177 5.74 15.40 12.74
CA ASP A 177 5.08 14.84 11.55
C ASP A 177 5.52 13.39 11.29
N SER A 178 6.81 13.11 11.48
CA SER A 178 7.33 11.75 11.44
C SER A 178 6.70 10.86 12.52
N CYS A 179 6.53 11.38 13.73
CA CYS A 179 5.86 10.67 14.82
C CYS A 179 4.41 10.33 14.48
N ARG A 180 3.64 11.29 13.93
CA ARG A 180 2.26 11.10 13.45
C ARG A 180 2.17 10.07 12.34
N PHE A 181 3.11 10.11 11.40
CA PHE A 181 3.22 9.13 10.33
C PHE A 181 3.42 7.71 10.90
N LEU A 182 4.36 7.55 11.84
CA LEU A 182 4.63 6.26 12.48
C LEU A 182 3.40 5.75 13.25
N TRP A 183 2.73 6.61 14.01
CA TRP A 183 1.50 6.25 14.70
C TRP A 183 0.41 5.75 13.74
N GLY A 184 0.20 6.46 12.63
CA GLY A 184 -0.74 6.05 11.59
C GLY A 184 -0.39 4.69 10.99
N TYR A 185 0.89 4.44 10.74
CA TYR A 185 1.40 3.15 10.26
C TYR A 185 1.12 2.00 11.25
N HIS A 186 1.41 2.19 12.54
CA HIS A 186 1.13 1.16 13.57
C HIS A 186 -0.37 0.84 13.64
N ARG A 187 -1.22 1.88 13.63
CA ARG A 187 -2.68 1.69 13.60
C ARG A 187 -3.14 0.94 12.36
N PHE A 188 -2.62 1.31 11.19
CA PHE A 188 -2.89 0.62 9.94
C PHE A 188 -2.53 -0.87 10.03
N MET A 189 -1.34 -1.20 10.55
CA MET A 189 -0.92 -2.59 10.71
C MET A 189 -1.77 -3.35 11.74
N GLY A 190 -2.20 -2.69 12.81
CA GLY A 190 -3.18 -3.26 13.75
C GLY A 190 -4.51 -3.60 13.08
N SER A 191 -5.03 -2.71 12.22
CA SER A 191 -6.25 -2.96 11.43
C SER A 191 -6.06 -4.09 10.43
N VAL A 192 -4.91 -4.14 9.72
CA VAL A 192 -4.55 -5.25 8.83
C VAL A 192 -4.56 -6.58 9.57
N GLY A 193 -3.98 -6.62 10.78
CA GLY A 193 -3.97 -7.82 11.63
C GLY A 193 -5.38 -8.31 11.97
N ARG A 194 -6.28 -7.41 12.40
CA ARG A 194 -7.69 -7.75 12.69
C ARG A 194 -8.43 -8.25 11.46
N VAL A 195 -8.21 -7.64 10.30
CA VAL A 195 -8.81 -8.08 9.03
C VAL A 195 -8.29 -9.46 8.61
N PHE A 196 -7.02 -9.77 8.86
CA PHE A 196 -6.49 -11.13 8.65
C PHE A 196 -7.04 -12.14 9.65
N GLU A 197 -7.32 -11.74 10.90
CA GLU A 197 -7.89 -12.61 11.94
C GLU A 197 -9.17 -13.27 11.45
N GLU A 198 -10.10 -12.44 10.95
CA GLU A 198 -11.37 -12.83 10.38
C GLU A 198 -11.26 -13.79 9.19
N TRP A 199 -10.14 -13.80 8.46
CA TRP A 199 -9.94 -14.74 7.35
C TRP A 199 -9.64 -16.16 7.82
N GLY A 200 -9.06 -16.30 9.03
CA GLY A 200 -8.74 -17.60 9.63
C GLY A 200 -9.96 -18.28 10.24
N ASP A 201 -10.90 -17.50 10.80
CA ASP A 201 -12.03 -18.01 11.58
C ASP A 201 -13.14 -18.65 10.73
N GLY A 202 -12.90 -18.86 9.43
CA GLY A 202 -13.92 -19.38 8.51
C GLY A 202 -15.11 -18.43 8.34
N SER A 203 -15.04 -17.20 8.86
CA SER A 203 -16.03 -16.15 8.65
C SER A 203 -16.20 -15.97 7.15
N ARG A 204 -17.29 -16.53 6.62
CA ARG A 204 -17.82 -16.20 5.32
C ARG A 204 -18.18 -14.73 5.43
N ARG A 205 -17.24 -13.83 5.11
CA ARG A 205 -17.55 -12.41 4.92
C ARG A 205 -18.73 -12.36 3.97
N SER A 206 -19.91 -12.10 4.54
CA SER A 206 -21.10 -11.85 3.78
C SER A 206 -20.71 -10.80 2.75
N ARG A 207 -20.90 -11.13 1.46
CA ARG A 207 -20.72 -10.21 0.34
C ARG A 207 -21.62 -8.99 0.61
N ARG A 208 -21.17 -8.03 1.41
CA ARG A 208 -21.69 -6.68 1.31
C ARG A 208 -21.14 -6.16 0.00
N HIS A 209 -22.02 -6.13 -1.00
CA HIS A 209 -21.75 -5.60 -2.33
C HIS A 209 -20.95 -4.29 -2.20
N SER A 210 -19.74 -4.29 -2.76
CA SER A 210 -18.88 -3.11 -2.80
C SER A 210 -19.38 -2.16 -3.90
N PRO A 211 -19.81 -0.93 -3.58
CA PRO A 211 -20.12 0.10 -4.57
C PRO A 211 -18.91 1.02 -4.83
N LEU A 212 -17.67 0.58 -4.56
CA LEU A 212 -16.46 1.41 -4.75
C LEU A 212 -16.23 1.84 -6.20
N TRP A 213 -16.93 1.26 -7.17
CA TRP A 213 -16.92 1.72 -8.57
C TRP A 213 -17.64 3.06 -8.77
N ALA A 214 -18.35 3.58 -7.76
CA ALA A 214 -19.04 4.87 -7.87
C ALA A 214 -18.11 6.09 -7.73
N TRP A 215 -16.92 5.95 -7.12
CA TRP A 215 -16.01 7.09 -6.94
C TRP A 215 -15.02 7.30 -8.08
N LEU A 216 -14.87 6.34 -8.99
CA LEU A 216 -13.99 6.47 -10.16
C LEU A 216 -14.72 6.86 -11.46
N LYS A 217 -16.05 7.05 -11.41
CA LYS A 217 -16.84 7.47 -12.57
C LYS A 217 -17.43 8.86 -12.35
N GLY A 218 -16.53 9.84 -12.24
CA GLY A 218 -16.87 11.25 -12.30
C GLY A 218 -17.57 11.59 -13.61
N ASP A 219 -18.79 12.09 -13.48
CA ASP A 219 -19.36 13.21 -14.24
C ASP A 219 -19.24 13.22 -15.76
N HIS A 220 -19.73 12.20 -16.45
CA HIS A 220 -20.24 12.35 -17.83
C HIS A 220 -21.70 11.90 -17.92
N ARG A 221 -22.57 12.44 -17.05
CA ARG A 221 -24.02 12.45 -17.34
C ARG A 221 -24.33 13.68 -18.18
N ILE A 222 -24.07 13.55 -19.48
CA ILE A 222 -24.66 14.43 -20.48
C ILE A 222 -26.17 14.23 -20.38
N ARG A 223 -26.85 15.17 -19.72
CA ARG A 223 -28.31 15.24 -19.64
C ARG A 223 -28.82 15.51 -21.05
N PRO A 224 -29.60 14.61 -21.68
CA PRO A 224 -30.14 14.87 -23.01
C PRO A 224 -31.07 16.08 -22.93
N SER A 225 -30.71 17.12 -23.67
CA SER A 225 -31.52 18.33 -23.85
C SER A 225 -32.86 17.95 -24.47
N ARG A 226 -33.94 18.22 -23.74
CA ARG A 226 -35.33 18.16 -24.24
C ARG A 226 -35.61 19.43 -25.04
N SER A 227 -35.52 19.33 -26.36
CA SER A 227 -36.20 20.21 -27.34
C SER A 227 -35.86 19.61 -28.71
N SER A 228 -36.76 19.34 -29.64
CA SER A 228 -38.06 19.94 -29.95
C SER A 228 -38.60 19.20 -31.18
N GLN A 229 -39.91 19.34 -31.42
CA GLN A 229 -40.59 19.13 -32.71
C GLN A 229 -40.72 17.69 -33.22
N SER A 230 -41.89 17.10 -32.98
CA SER A 230 -42.58 16.35 -34.01
C SER A 230 -44.06 16.69 -33.96
N ALA A 231 -44.43 17.75 -34.68
CA ALA A 231 -45.78 17.93 -35.16
C ALA A 231 -45.98 16.96 -36.32
N MET A 232 -46.46 15.74 -36.05
CA MET A 232 -46.82 14.79 -37.10
C MET A 232 -48.33 14.71 -37.25
N LEU A 233 -48.77 15.49 -38.23
CA LEU A 233 -49.86 15.27 -39.18
C LEU A 233 -51.08 14.44 -38.73
N ARG A 234 -52.21 15.12 -38.60
CA ARG A 234 -53.55 14.57 -38.74
C ARG A 234 -53.74 14.05 -40.17
N SER A 235 -53.87 12.74 -40.35
CA SER A 235 -54.49 12.08 -41.51
C SER A 235 -54.87 10.67 -41.06
N LEU A 236 -55.99 10.07 -41.40
CA LEU A 236 -57.16 10.39 -42.21
C LEU A 236 -58.19 9.33 -41.76
N VAL A 237 -59.42 9.73 -41.51
CA VAL A 237 -60.54 8.82 -41.22
C VAL A 237 -60.86 8.03 -42.49
N PRO A 238 -60.78 6.69 -42.49
CA PRO A 238 -61.45 5.87 -43.48
C PRO A 238 -62.87 5.55 -42.99
N ARG A 239 -63.76 5.60 -43.95
CA ARG A 239 -65.22 5.43 -43.91
C ARG A 239 -65.70 4.18 -43.17
#